data_AF-Q09A19-F1
#
_entry.id   AF-Q09A19-F1
#
_cell.length_a   1.000
_cell.length_b   1.000
_cell.length_c   1.000
_cell.angle_alpha   90.00
_cell.angle_beta   90.00
_cell.angle_gamma   90.00
#
_symmetry.space_group_name_H-M   'P 1'
#
loop_
_entity.id
_entity.type
_entity.pdbx_description
1 polymer ?
#
loop_
_entity_poly.entity_id
_entity_poly.type
_entity_poly.pdbx_seq_one_letter_code
_entity_poly.pdbx_strand_id
1 'polypeptide(L)'
;MHGPLITDNETLMLTMAEAGLGLLYAFEPTIVQQLKRGTLRLVLESYAARVDGFFLSFPNRAQGSPAFRAFVDVAREVTEGKT
;
A
#
# COMPACT_ATOMS: atom_id res chain seq x y z
N MET A 1 -29.23 -5.46 -13.38
CA MET A 1 -28.72 -4.51 -12.38
C MET A 1 -27.70 -3.63 -13.08
N HIS A 2 -28.02 -2.36 -13.32
CA HIS A 2 -27.07 -1.40 -13.89
C HIS A 2 -26.94 -0.26 -12.89
N GLY A 3 -25.75 -0.11 -12.31
CA GLY A 3 -25.45 0.91 -11.33
C GLY A 3 -23.94 0.92 -11.07
N PRO A 4 -23.39 2.06 -10.59
CA PRO A 4 -21.98 2.14 -10.24
C PRO A 4 -21.65 1.11 -9.15
N LEU A 5 -20.63 0.30 -9.38
CA LEU A 5 -20.10 -0.64 -8.38
C LEU A 5 -18.97 0.06 -7.62
N ILE A 6 -19.21 0.33 -6.34
CA ILE A 6 -18.24 0.93 -5.43
C ILE A 6 -17.96 -0.09 -4.33
N THR A 7 -16.69 -0.35 -4.07
CA THR A 7 -16.24 -1.26 -3.01
C THR A 7 -14.97 -0.72 -2.38
N ASP A 8 -14.79 -1.01 -1.11
CA ASP A 8 -13.60 -0.72 -0.30
C ASP A 8 -12.71 -1.96 -0.11
N ASN A 9 -13.10 -3.10 -0.68
CA ASN A 9 -12.31 -4.33 -0.62
C ASN A 9 -11.18 -4.29 -1.66
N GLU A 10 -9.93 -4.21 -1.19
CA GLU A 10 -8.74 -4.08 -2.04
C GLU A 10 -8.61 -5.20 -3.08
N THR A 11 -8.79 -6.46 -2.67
CA THR A 11 -8.71 -7.62 -3.58
C THR A 11 -9.75 -7.55 -4.69
N LEU A 12 -10.97 -7.14 -4.36
CA LEU A 12 -12.05 -6.99 -5.33
C LEU A 12 -11.79 -5.81 -6.27
N MET A 13 -11.35 -4.66 -5.74
CA MET A 13 -10.98 -3.49 -6.56
C MET A 13 -9.89 -3.84 -7.57
N LEU A 14 -8.86 -4.56 -7.13
CA LEU A 14 -7.76 -5.00 -7.98
C LEU A 14 -8.27 -5.93 -9.10
N THR A 15 -9.07 -6.93 -8.75
CA THR A 15 -9.64 -7.88 -9.73
C THR A 15 -10.52 -7.16 -10.75
N MET A 16 -11.32 -6.18 -10.32
CA MET A 16 -12.17 -5.40 -11.22
C MET A 16 -11.36 -4.51 -12.16
N ALA A 17 -10.31 -3.87 -11.67
CA ALA A 17 -9.47 -3.02 -12.50
C ALA A 17 -8.65 -3.82 -13.53
N GLU A 18 -8.12 -4.98 -13.15
CA GLU A 18 -7.47 -5.90 -14.11
C GLU A 18 -8.47 -6.43 -15.16
N ALA A 19 -9.75 -6.56 -14.81
CA ALA A 19 -10.82 -6.88 -15.75
C ALA A 19 -11.30 -5.68 -16.59
N GLY A 20 -10.72 -4.48 -16.42
CA GLY A 20 -11.09 -3.27 -17.17
C GLY A 20 -12.43 -2.67 -16.77
N LEU A 21 -12.97 -3.01 -15.60
CA LEU A 21 -14.29 -2.56 -15.14
C LEU A 21 -14.25 -1.19 -14.44
N GLY A 22 -13.08 -0.62 -14.18
CA GLY A 22 -12.96 0.68 -13.53
C GLY A 22 -11.53 1.08 -13.15
N LEU A 23 -11.44 2.16 -12.38
CA LEU A 23 -10.21 2.67 -11.78
C LEU A 23 -10.14 2.28 -10.31
N LEU A 24 -8.93 2.10 -9.80
CA LEU A 24 -8.67 1.83 -8.39
C LEU A 24 -7.66 2.83 -7.85
N TYR A 25 -7.81 3.19 -6.58
CA TYR A 25 -6.81 3.96 -5.84
C TYR A 25 -6.15 3.01 -4.83
N ALA A 26 -4.88 2.69 -5.03
CA ALA A 26 -4.14 1.75 -4.18
C ALA A 26 -2.74 2.27 -3.85
N PHE A 27 -2.16 1.63 -2.85
CA PHE A 27 -0.78 1.83 -2.47
C PHE A 27 0.14 1.12 -3.48
N GLU A 28 1.04 1.85 -4.12
CA GLU A 28 1.84 1.36 -5.26
C GLU A 28 2.54 0.00 -5.00
N PRO A 29 3.15 -0.26 -3.83
CA PRO A 29 3.72 -1.58 -3.52
C PRO A 29 2.75 -2.76 -3.60
N THR A 30 1.44 -2.57 -3.41
CA THR A 30 0.46 -3.66 -3.51
C THR A 30 0.13 -4.03 -4.96
N ILE A 31 0.39 -3.14 -5.91
CA ILE A 31 0.10 -3.32 -7.35
C ILE A 31 1.35 -3.42 -8.24
N VAL A 32 2.55 -3.44 -7.65
CA VAL A 32 3.83 -3.41 -8.39
C VAL A 32 3.96 -4.54 -9.40
N GLN A 33 3.39 -5.72 -9.11
CA GLN A 33 3.46 -6.88 -10.00
C GLN A 33 2.58 -6.70 -11.23
N GLN A 34 1.41 -6.10 -11.06
CA GLN A 34 0.45 -5.82 -12.12
C GLN A 34 0.95 -4.72 -13.05
N LEU A 35 1.58 -3.68 -12.48
CA LEU A 35 2.29 -2.65 -13.25
C LEU A 35 3.44 -3.26 -14.07
N LYS A 36 4.26 -4.13 -13.46
CA LYS A 36 5.35 -4.83 -14.17
C LYS A 36 4.85 -5.75 -15.28
N ARG A 37 3.72 -6.43 -15.07
CA ARG A 37 3.08 -7.31 -16.07
C ARG A 37 2.33 -6.53 -17.16
N GLY A 38 2.07 -5.24 -16.94
CA GLY A 38 1.25 -4.41 -17.82
C GLY A 38 -0.25 -4.71 -17.75
N THR A 39 -0.71 -5.49 -16.77
CA THR A 39 -2.14 -5.72 -16.54
C THR A 39 -2.82 -4.49 -15.92
N LEU A 40 -2.03 -3.64 -15.26
CA LEU A 40 -2.43 -2.30 -14.83
C LEU A 40 -1.49 -1.24 -15.39
N ARG A 41 -2.00 -0.01 -15.48
CA ARG A 41 -1.22 1.19 -15.83
C ARG A 41 -1.61 2.35 -14.91
N LEU A 42 -0.62 3.15 -14.53
CA LEU A 42 -0.85 4.39 -13.81
C LEU A 42 -1.59 5.41 -14.69
N VAL A 43 -2.58 6.07 -14.10
CA VAL A 43 -3.32 7.18 -14.72
C VAL A 43 -3.43 8.32 -13.71
N LEU A 44 -3.62 9.55 -14.20
CA LEU A 44 -3.79 10.73 -13.34
C LEU A 44 -2.60 10.97 -12.39
N GLU A 45 -1.38 10.64 -12.80
CA GLU A 45 -0.17 10.74 -11.96
C GLU A 45 0.04 12.14 -11.38
N SER A 46 -0.36 13.20 -12.08
CA SER A 46 -0.31 14.60 -11.60
C SER A 46 -1.18 14.87 -10.37
N TYR A 47 -2.12 13.98 -10.06
CA TYR A 47 -3.03 14.07 -8.92
C TYR A 47 -2.68 13.04 -7.82
N ALA A 48 -1.65 12.22 -8.02
CA ALA A 48 -1.26 11.22 -7.05
C ALA A 48 -0.70 11.88 -5.78
N ALA A 49 -1.17 11.42 -4.61
CA ALA A 49 -0.64 11.88 -3.34
C ALA A 49 0.78 11.35 -3.14
N ARG A 50 1.74 12.24 -2.86
CA ARG A 50 3.04 11.83 -2.36
C ARG A 50 2.96 11.71 -0.84
N VAL A 51 3.12 10.48 -0.35
CA VAL A 51 3.13 10.19 1.09
C VAL A 51 4.54 9.83 1.53
N ASP A 52 4.94 10.26 2.72
CA ASP A 52 6.28 10.04 3.28
C ASP A 52 6.54 8.57 3.71
N GLY A 53 5.61 7.66 3.41
CA GLY A 53 5.70 6.24 3.71
C GLY A 53 4.95 5.83 4.97
N PHE A 54 5.34 4.67 5.53
CA PHE A 54 4.73 4.12 6.74
C PHE A 54 5.41 4.65 7.99
N PHE A 55 4.59 4.91 9.01
CA PHE A 55 5.05 5.31 10.34
C PHE A 55 4.63 4.25 11.36
N LEU A 56 5.54 3.89 12.26
CA LEU A 56 5.24 3.02 13.39
C LEU A 56 4.67 3.88 14.53
N SER A 57 3.40 3.69 14.88
CA SER A 57 2.74 4.39 15.99
C SER A 57 2.63 3.50 17.22
N PHE A 58 3.16 3.95 18.35
CA PHE A 58 3.17 3.23 19.62
C PHE A 58 3.01 4.19 20.81
N PRO A 59 2.31 3.78 21.87
CA PRO A 59 2.13 4.61 23.05
C PRO A 59 3.45 4.77 23.81
N ASN A 60 3.67 5.94 24.44
CA ASN A 60 4.92 6.29 25.13
C ASN A 60 5.40 5.22 26.14
N ARG A 61 4.46 4.56 26.82
CA ARG A 61 4.75 3.46 27.78
C ARG A 61 5.41 2.23 27.16
N ALA A 62 5.23 1.97 25.86
CA ALA A 62 5.83 0.84 25.16
C ALA A 62 7.30 1.11 24.75
N GLN A 63 7.74 2.38 24.73
CA GLN A 63 9.07 2.80 24.28
C GLN A 63 10.22 2.28 25.16
N GLY A 64 9.92 1.98 26.43
CA GLY A 64 10.92 1.56 27.41
C GLY A 64 11.30 0.08 27.37
N SER A 65 10.48 -0.78 26.77
CA SER A 65 10.71 -2.24 26.82
C SER A 65 11.87 -2.67 25.91
N PRO A 66 12.81 -3.51 26.39
CA PRO A 66 13.88 -4.07 25.55
C PRO A 66 13.36 -4.83 24.32
N ALA A 67 12.24 -5.56 24.47
CA ALA A 67 11.63 -6.30 23.36
C ALA A 67 11.07 -5.37 22.28
N PHE A 68 10.51 -4.21 22.68
CA PHE A 68 9.99 -3.22 21.75
C PHE A 68 11.12 -2.54 20.98
N ARG A 69 12.22 -2.19 21.64
CA ARG A 69 13.42 -1.64 20.98
C ARG A 69 13.97 -2.62 19.95
N ALA A 70 14.14 -3.89 20.32
CA ALA A 70 14.60 -4.92 19.40
C ALA A 70 13.69 -5.05 18.17
N PHE A 71 12.36 -4.99 18.34
CA PHE A 71 11.42 -4.97 17.23
C PHE A 71 11.60 -3.73 16.33
N VAL A 72 11.73 -2.54 16.92
CA VAL A 72 11.95 -1.29 16.15
C VAL A 72 13.26 -1.35 15.38
N ASP A 73 14.34 -1.86 15.99
CA ASP A 73 15.64 -1.97 15.36
C ASP A 73 15.57 -2.90 14.13
N VAL A 74 14.95 -4.07 14.27
CA VAL A 74 14.72 -5.01 13.16
C VAL A 74 13.78 -4.43 12.11
N ALA A 75 12.69 -3.78 12.53
CA ALA A 75 11.75 -3.17 11.60
C ALA A 75 12.43 -2.09 10.74
N ARG A 76 13.29 -1.26 11.34
CA ARG A 76 14.10 -0.28 10.61
C ARG A 76 15.09 -0.94 9.65
N GLU A 77 15.78 -2.00 10.08
CA GLU A 77 16.69 -2.74 9.20
C GLU A 77 15.97 -3.32 7.97
N VAL A 78 14.78 -3.89 8.18
CA VAL A 78 13.98 -4.51 7.10
C VAL A 78 13.36 -3.47 6.16
N THR A 79 12.99 -2.29 6.66
CA THR A 79 12.32 -1.25 5.84
C THR A 79 13.29 -0.25 5.20
N GLU A 80 14.50 -0.05 5.73
CA GLU A 80 15.51 0.88 5.19
C GLU A 80 16.20 0.38 3.91
N GLY A 81 15.84 -0.81 3.41
CA GLY A 81 16.23 -1.24 2.06
C GLY A 81 17.74 -1.37 1.91
N LYS A 82 18.35 -2.36 2.56
CA LYS A 82 19.54 -2.98 1.98
C LYS A 82 19.09 -3.97 0.91
N THR A 83 19.16 -3.50 -0.34
CA THR A 83 19.00 -4.20 -1.65
C THR A 83 17.67 -3.99 -2.36
#